data_AF-A0AA40ATI5-F1
#
_entry.id   AF-A0AA40ATI5-F1
#
_cell.length_a   1.000
_cell.length_b   1.000
_cell.length_c   1.000
_cell.angle_alpha   90.00
_cell.angle_beta   90.00
_cell.angle_gamma   90.00
#
_symmetry.space_group_name_H-M   'P 1'
#
loop_
_entity.id
_entity.type
_entity.pdbx_description
1 polymer ?
#
loop_
_entity_poly.entity_id
_entity_poly.type
_entity_poly.pdbx_seq_one_letter_code
_entity_poly.pdbx_strand_id
1 'polypeptide(L)'
;MFMDRKPAVWAIKKCLSHAAGYARLASLMGVHPETAILRRFGSLNALNLLYLQAELTDLENAPQKEAKTDAGSGHFDRTLYSRDWQSLAESATKQNGSPRRWELVLQVREKLNEYNQALHLQHKIAKIGPPNRQDFEFLQR
;
A
#
# COMPACT_ATOMS: atom_id res chain seq x y z
N MET A 1 23.16 8.93 -32.66
CA MET A 1 21.78 8.40 -32.57
C MET A 1 21.18 8.87 -31.24
N PHE A 2 20.71 10.12 -31.18
CA PHE A 2 19.99 10.65 -30.02
C PHE A 2 18.57 10.96 -30.51
N MET A 3 17.62 10.09 -30.16
CA MET A 3 16.21 10.32 -30.50
C MET A 3 15.66 11.47 -29.64
N ASP A 4 15.14 12.45 -30.36
CA ASP A 4 14.55 13.68 -29.90
C ASP A 4 13.25 13.39 -29.11
N ARG A 5 13.33 13.38 -27.78
CA ARG A 5 12.18 13.25 -26.86
C ARG A 5 11.45 14.59 -26.61
N LYS A 6 11.72 15.63 -27.40
CA LYS A 6 11.12 16.97 -27.22
C LYS A 6 9.66 17.16 -27.71
N PRO A 7 9.09 16.38 -28.67
CA PRO A 7 7.78 16.74 -29.22
C PRO A 7 6.63 16.52 -28.22
N ALA A 8 6.69 15.47 -27.39
CA ALA A 8 5.63 15.15 -26.43
C ALA A 8 5.52 16.19 -25.29
N VAL A 9 6.65 16.65 -24.77
CA VAL A 9 6.70 17.64 -23.68
C VAL A 9 6.17 19.01 -24.16
N TRP A 10 6.46 19.39 -25.40
CA TRP A 10 5.93 20.61 -26.01
C TRP A 10 4.43 20.54 -26.30
N ALA A 11 3.93 19.38 -26.74
CA ALA A 11 2.50 19.17 -26.99
C ALA A 11 1.68 19.23 -25.68
N ILE A 12 2.18 18.63 -24.59
CA ILE A 12 1.54 18.67 -23.27
C ILE A 12 1.51 20.11 -22.74
N LYS A 13 2.63 20.85 -22.82
CA LYS A 13 2.67 22.27 -22.45
C LYS A 13 1.69 23.13 -23.24
N LYS A 14 1.51 22.85 -24.54
CA LYS A 14 0.62 23.62 -25.42
C LYS A 14 -0.86 23.35 -25.12
N CYS A 15 -1.26 22.10 -24.87
CA CYS A 15 -2.65 21.77 -24.51
C CYS A 15 -3.07 22.28 -23.12
N LEU A 16 -2.17 22.27 -22.14
CA LEU A 16 -2.45 22.77 -20.79
C LEU A 16 -2.53 24.31 -20.71
N SER A 17 -2.01 25.03 -21.71
CA SER A 17 -2.02 26.50 -21.74
C SER A 17 -3.43 27.11 -21.90
N HIS A 18 -4.38 26.33 -22.44
CA HIS A 18 -5.80 26.72 -22.59
C HIS A 18 -6.72 25.99 -21.61
N ALA A 19 -6.18 25.14 -20.74
CA ALA A 19 -6.98 24.37 -19.81
C ALA A 19 -7.38 25.26 -18.62
N ALA A 20 -8.68 25.28 -18.28
CA ALA A 20 -9.19 25.99 -17.11
C ALA A 20 -9.28 25.06 -15.89
N GLY A 21 -9.40 25.64 -14.69
CA GLY A 21 -9.61 24.87 -13.45
C GLY A 21 -8.43 23.96 -13.09
N TYR A 22 -8.72 22.71 -12.73
CA TYR A 22 -7.73 21.75 -12.22
C TYR A 22 -6.56 21.48 -13.15
N ALA A 23 -6.80 21.48 -14.47
CA ALA A 23 -5.75 21.23 -15.44
C ALA A 23 -4.72 22.38 -15.47
N ARG A 24 -5.15 23.63 -15.32
CA ARG A 24 -4.24 24.78 -15.17
C ARG A 24 -3.39 24.66 -13.91
N LEU A 25 -4.04 24.32 -12.79
CA LEU A 25 -3.37 24.18 -11.50
C LEU A 25 -2.36 23.03 -11.51
N ALA A 26 -2.71 21.89 -12.10
CA ALA A 26 -1.79 20.76 -12.26
C ALA A 26 -0.60 21.11 -13.15
N SER A 27 -0.82 21.88 -14.22
CA SER A 27 0.27 22.40 -15.08
C SER A 27 1.19 23.33 -14.29
N LEU A 28 0.62 24.27 -13.52
CA LEU A 28 1.36 25.20 -12.68
C LEU A 28 2.23 24.46 -11.65
N MET A 29 1.64 23.53 -10.89
CA MET A 29 2.37 22.70 -9.91
C MET A 29 3.44 21.82 -10.56
N GLY A 30 3.21 21.37 -11.81
CA GLY A 30 4.20 20.61 -12.56
C GLY A 30 5.39 21.44 -13.04
N VAL A 31 5.20 22.73 -13.30
CA VAL A 31 6.27 23.67 -13.65
C VAL A 31 6.97 24.21 -12.40
N HIS A 32 6.22 24.42 -11.32
CA HIS A 32 6.65 25.00 -10.05
C HIS A 32 6.31 24.05 -8.87
N PRO A 33 7.13 23.02 -8.61
CA PRO A 33 6.86 22.02 -7.57
C PRO A 33 6.68 22.59 -6.16
N GLU A 34 7.29 23.72 -5.87
CA GLU A 34 7.13 24.49 -4.61
C GLU A 34 5.69 24.93 -4.37
N THR A 35 4.90 25.10 -5.44
CA THR A 35 3.48 25.45 -5.36
C THR A 35 2.57 24.22 -5.21
N ALA A 36 3.12 22.99 -5.11
CA ALA A 36 2.33 21.78 -4.98
C ALA A 36 1.75 21.62 -3.56
N ILE A 37 0.70 22.38 -3.26
CA ILE A 37 -0.03 22.31 -1.99
C ILE A 37 -1.21 21.33 -2.14
N LEU A 38 -1.05 20.15 -1.57
CA LEU A 38 -2.04 19.08 -1.61
C LEU A 38 -2.54 18.71 -0.22
N ARG A 39 -3.82 18.32 -0.13
CA ARG A 39 -4.42 17.85 1.12
C ARG A 39 -3.75 16.54 1.54
N ARG A 40 -3.28 16.47 2.79
CA ARG A 40 -2.60 15.29 3.36
C ARG A 40 -3.51 14.08 3.62
N PHE A 41 -4.83 14.27 3.59
CA PHE A 41 -5.83 13.24 3.90
C PHE A 41 -5.57 12.45 5.19
N GLY A 42 -5.04 13.12 6.23
CA GLY A 42 -4.54 12.45 7.44
C GLY A 42 -5.53 11.49 8.12
N SER A 43 -6.79 11.88 8.28
CA SER A 43 -7.83 11.01 8.87
C SER A 43 -8.14 9.78 8.01
N LEU A 44 -8.16 9.92 6.69
CA LEU A 44 -8.41 8.80 5.77
C LEU A 44 -7.23 7.84 5.74
N ASN A 45 -6.00 8.35 5.72
CA ASN A 45 -4.80 7.50 5.78
C ASN A 45 -4.70 6.76 7.12
N ALA A 46 -5.04 7.43 8.23
CA ALA A 46 -5.11 6.78 9.54
C ALA A 46 -6.17 5.67 9.57
N LEU A 47 -7.37 5.95 9.04
CA LEU A 47 -8.44 4.95 8.96
C LEU A 47 -8.02 3.73 8.12
N ASN A 48 -7.36 3.95 6.98
CA ASN A 48 -6.82 2.86 6.16
C ASN A 48 -5.82 1.99 6.93
N LEU A 49 -4.91 2.62 7.68
CA LEU A 49 -3.95 1.88 8.52
C LEU A 49 -4.65 1.05 9.60
N LEU A 50 -5.70 1.61 10.23
CA LEU A 50 -6.48 0.89 11.24
C LEU A 50 -7.21 -0.33 10.66
N TYR A 51 -7.74 -0.22 9.43
CA TYR A 51 -8.34 -1.38 8.75
C TYR A 51 -7.30 -2.45 8.41
N LEU A 52 -6.14 -2.06 7.90
CA LEU A 52 -5.05 -3.00 7.63
C LEU A 52 -4.56 -3.70 8.90
N GLN A 53 -4.53 -2.99 10.04
CA GLN A 53 -4.23 -3.60 11.35
C GLN A 53 -5.29 -4.61 11.77
N ALA A 54 -6.58 -4.28 11.60
CA ALA A 54 -7.67 -5.21 11.91
C ALA A 54 -7.59 -6.48 11.04
N GLU A 55 -7.41 -6.33 9.72
CA GLU A 55 -7.24 -7.47 8.79
C GLU A 55 -6.04 -8.34 9.17
N LEU A 56 -4.89 -7.73 9.47
CA LEU A 56 -3.70 -8.46 9.91
C LEU A 56 -3.92 -9.19 11.25
N THR A 57 -4.61 -8.55 12.19
CA THR A 57 -4.93 -9.16 13.49
C THR A 57 -5.85 -10.36 13.30
N ASP A 58 -6.82 -10.28 12.40
CA ASP A 58 -7.70 -11.41 12.09
C ASP A 58 -6.96 -12.56 11.43
N LEU A 59 -6.06 -12.27 10.48
CA LEU A 59 -5.23 -13.26 9.81
C LEU A 59 -4.22 -13.91 10.77
N GLU A 60 -3.62 -13.14 11.68
CA GLU A 60 -2.70 -13.65 12.71
C GLU A 60 -3.41 -14.63 13.67
N ASN A 61 -4.68 -14.37 13.97
CA ASN A 61 -5.47 -15.21 14.86
C ASN A 61 -6.13 -16.41 14.16
N ALA A 62 -6.18 -16.45 12.82
CA ALA A 62 -6.82 -17.52 12.07
C ALA A 62 -6.25 -18.93 12.36
N PRO A 63 -4.92 -19.14 12.41
CA PRO A 63 -4.34 -20.45 12.75
C PRO A 63 -4.73 -20.96 14.14
N GLN A 64 -4.89 -20.07 15.12
CA GLN A 64 -5.32 -20.45 16.48
C GLN A 64 -6.80 -20.85 16.51
N LYS A 65 -7.65 -20.19 15.72
CA LYS A 65 -9.06 -20.55 15.57
C LYS A 65 -9.22 -21.94 14.93
N GLU A 66 -8.42 -22.26 13.91
CA GLU A 66 -8.39 -23.59 13.28
C GLU A 66 -7.85 -24.65 14.25
N ALA A 67 -6.75 -24.37 14.97
CA ALA A 67 -6.17 -25.30 15.93
C ALA A 67 -7.11 -25.67 17.09
N LYS A 68 -7.89 -24.72 17.61
CA LYS A 68 -8.91 -24.97 18.64
C LYS A 68 -10.06 -25.83 18.13
N THR A 69 -10.42 -25.68 16.85
CA THR A 69 -11.50 -26.46 16.22
C THR A 69 -11.06 -27.91 15.96
N ASP A 70 -9.80 -28.10 15.57
CA ASP A 70 -9.23 -29.43 15.27
C ASP A 70 -8.69 -30.19 16.49
N ALA A 71 -8.48 -29.54 17.64
CA ALA A 71 -8.10 -30.24 18.86
C ALA A 71 -9.16 -31.27 19.32
N GLY A 72 -10.39 -31.19 18.80
CA GLY A 72 -11.42 -32.23 18.96
C GLY A 72 -11.30 -33.44 18.03
N SER A 73 -10.40 -33.45 17.04
CA SER A 73 -10.32 -34.47 15.97
C SER A 73 -9.09 -35.38 16.02
N GLY A 74 -8.23 -35.27 17.04
CA GLY A 74 -7.27 -36.34 17.41
C GLY A 74 -6.10 -36.61 16.46
N HIS A 75 -5.76 -35.72 15.51
CA HIS A 75 -4.62 -35.95 14.60
C HIS A 75 -3.30 -35.36 15.13
N PHE A 76 -2.33 -36.26 15.38
CA PHE A 76 -1.01 -36.01 15.98
C PHE A 76 0.02 -35.32 15.06
N ASP A 77 -0.30 -35.06 13.79
CA ASP A 77 0.70 -34.67 12.77
C ASP A 77 0.81 -33.15 12.52
N ARG A 78 0.67 -32.32 13.56
CA ARG A 78 0.76 -30.84 13.43
C ARG A 78 2.12 -30.25 13.80
N THR A 79 2.91 -30.97 14.58
CA THR A 79 4.12 -30.43 15.22
C THR A 79 5.30 -30.30 14.25
N LEU A 80 5.32 -31.06 13.15
CA LEU A 80 6.38 -31.01 12.13
C LEU A 80 6.24 -29.80 11.18
N TYR A 81 5.02 -29.49 10.74
CA TYR A 81 4.76 -28.42 9.77
C TYR A 81 4.96 -27.00 10.31
N SER A 82 5.02 -26.83 11.63
CA SER A 82 5.27 -25.53 12.27
C SER A 82 6.73 -25.08 12.22
N ARG A 83 7.68 -25.98 11.89
CA ARG A 83 9.12 -25.72 11.99
C ARG A 83 9.85 -25.62 10.66
N ASP A 84 9.22 -26.01 9.56
CA ASP A 84 9.80 -25.93 8.23
C ASP A 84 8.81 -25.31 7.23
N TRP A 85 9.11 -24.07 6.82
CA TRP A 85 8.32 -23.33 5.85
C TRP A 85 8.32 -24.02 4.47
N GLN A 86 9.38 -24.78 4.16
CA GLN A 86 9.51 -25.49 2.89
C GLN A 86 8.56 -26.68 2.87
N SER A 87 8.52 -27.48 3.93
CA SER A 87 7.51 -28.54 4.11
C SER A 87 6.07 -28.00 4.07
N LEU A 88 5.81 -26.79 4.59
CA LEU A 88 4.49 -26.16 4.51
C LEU A 88 4.14 -25.74 3.08
N ALA A 89 5.07 -25.11 2.36
CA ALA A 89 4.89 -24.71 0.97
C ALA A 89 4.70 -25.91 0.04
N GLU A 90 5.51 -26.97 0.21
CA GLU A 90 5.40 -28.22 -0.53
C GLU A 90 4.14 -29.02 -0.17
N SER A 91 3.58 -28.81 1.01
CA SER A 91 2.29 -29.43 1.37
C SER A 91 1.16 -28.86 0.52
N ALA A 92 1.23 -27.61 0.03
CA ALA A 92 0.15 -27.03 -0.76
C ALA A 92 -0.08 -27.74 -2.11
N THR A 93 0.91 -28.44 -2.64
CA THR A 93 0.86 -29.19 -3.91
C THR A 93 0.62 -30.69 -3.75
N LYS A 94 0.61 -31.21 -2.52
CA LYS A 94 0.38 -32.65 -2.25
C LYS A 94 -1.11 -32.96 -2.09
N GLN A 95 -1.54 -34.16 -2.51
CA GLN A 95 -2.93 -34.62 -2.45
C GLN A 95 -3.51 -34.69 -1.01
N ASN A 96 -2.65 -34.88 0.00
CA ASN A 96 -2.99 -34.83 1.44
C ASN A 96 -2.46 -33.56 2.13
N GLY A 97 -2.23 -32.52 1.34
CA GLY A 97 -1.68 -31.24 1.74
C GLY A 97 -2.60 -30.39 2.61
N SER A 98 -2.04 -29.34 3.23
CA SER A 98 -2.84 -28.27 3.85
C SER A 98 -2.70 -26.96 3.05
N PRO A 99 -3.27 -26.89 1.83
CA PRO A 99 -3.13 -25.72 0.95
C PRO A 99 -3.64 -24.43 1.62
N ARG A 100 -4.68 -24.55 2.45
CA ARG A 100 -5.27 -23.44 3.21
C ARG A 100 -4.29 -22.75 4.16
N ARG A 101 -3.38 -23.50 4.81
CA ARG A 101 -2.37 -22.91 5.71
C ARG A 101 -1.32 -22.11 4.96
N TRP A 102 -0.89 -22.61 3.80
CA TRP A 102 0.06 -21.89 2.96
C TRP A 102 -0.56 -20.63 2.36
N GLU A 103 -1.82 -20.71 1.93
CA GLU A 103 -2.59 -19.57 1.45
C GLU A 103 -2.71 -18.46 2.51
N LEU A 104 -3.04 -18.82 3.76
CA LEU A 104 -3.05 -17.87 4.88
C LEU A 104 -1.69 -17.18 5.07
N VAL A 105 -0.58 -17.92 4.98
CA VAL A 105 0.77 -17.35 5.08
C VAL A 105 1.05 -16.36 3.95
N LEU A 106 0.63 -16.67 2.71
CA LEU A 106 0.77 -15.76 1.58
C LEU A 106 -0.07 -14.48 1.77
N GLN A 107 -1.32 -14.62 2.22
CA GLN A 107 -2.20 -13.48 2.52
C GLN A 107 -1.61 -12.57 3.61
N VAL A 108 -1.06 -13.15 4.68
CA VAL A 108 -0.36 -12.38 5.73
C VAL A 108 0.82 -11.61 5.14
N ARG A 109 1.65 -12.25 4.30
CA ARG A 109 2.82 -11.59 3.68
C ARG A 109 2.41 -10.43 2.79
N GLU A 110 1.39 -10.63 1.97
CA GLU A 110 0.84 -9.60 1.09
C GLU A 110 0.32 -8.41 1.90
N LYS A 111 -0.55 -8.67 2.89
CA LYS A 111 -1.17 -7.64 3.72
C LYS A 111 -0.16 -6.91 4.59
N LEU A 112 0.84 -7.62 5.10
CA LEU A 112 1.88 -7.01 5.91
C LEU A 112 2.76 -6.07 5.07
N ASN A 113 3.03 -6.43 3.82
CA ASN A 113 3.73 -5.57 2.88
C ASN A 113 2.89 -4.31 2.56
N GLU A 114 1.60 -4.46 2.29
CA GLU A 114 0.67 -3.34 2.07
C GLU A 114 0.64 -2.38 3.28
N TYR A 115 0.48 -2.92 4.48
CA TYR A 115 0.51 -2.16 5.73
C TYR A 115 1.83 -1.41 5.93
N ASN A 116 2.96 -2.08 5.77
CA ASN A 116 4.28 -1.47 5.96
C ASN A 116 4.54 -0.34 4.97
N GLN A 117 4.11 -0.50 3.71
CA GLN A 117 4.21 0.55 2.69
C GLN A 117 3.32 1.75 3.04
N ALA A 118 2.06 1.50 3.41
CA ALA A 118 1.12 2.55 3.81
C ALA A 118 1.64 3.33 5.03
N LEU A 119 2.18 2.62 6.04
CA LEU A 119 2.71 3.21 7.25
C LEU A 119 3.93 4.10 6.95
N HIS A 120 4.84 3.62 6.10
CA HIS A 120 6.02 4.38 5.69
C HIS A 120 5.66 5.65 4.92
N LEU A 121 4.71 5.57 3.98
CA LEU A 121 4.21 6.72 3.25
C LEU A 121 3.53 7.72 4.19
N GLN A 122 2.69 7.24 5.09
CA GLN A 122 2.00 8.09 6.04
C GLN A 122 2.96 8.79 7.00
N HIS A 123 3.99 8.10 7.48
CA HIS A 123 5.06 8.70 8.31
C HIS A 123 5.78 9.82 7.57
N LYS A 124 6.10 9.63 6.30
CA LYS A 124 6.71 10.67 5.46
C LYS A 124 5.78 11.87 5.31
N ILE A 125 4.51 11.65 4.96
CA ILE A 125 3.51 12.71 4.77
C ILE A 125 3.27 13.48 6.08
N ALA A 126 3.21 12.80 7.21
CA ALA A 126 2.98 13.42 8.51
C ALA A 126 4.12 14.36 8.92
N LYS A 127 5.36 14.06 8.52
CA LYS A 127 6.54 14.91 8.77
C LYS A 127 6.65 16.12 7.86
N ILE A 128 5.85 16.21 6.79
CA ILE A 128 5.84 17.38 5.92
C ILE A 128 5.25 18.56 6.70
N GLY A 129 6.03 19.62 6.82
CA GLY A 129 5.63 20.87 7.44
C GLY A 129 4.52 21.60 6.67
N PRO A 130 3.96 22.67 7.25
CA PRO A 130 3.02 23.51 6.52
C PRO A 130 3.67 24.11 5.26
N PRO A 131 2.88 24.42 4.22
CA PRO A 131 3.40 25.09 3.03
C PRO A 131 3.95 26.48 3.38
N ASN A 132 4.91 26.93 2.58
CA ASN A 132 5.43 28.29 2.68
C ASN A 132 4.30 29.30 2.43
N ARG A 133 4.27 30.35 3.25
CA ARG A 133 3.22 31.37 3.21
C ARG A 133 3.17 32.10 1.87
N GLN A 134 4.31 32.38 1.26
CA GLN A 134 4.37 33.10 -0.02
C GLN A 134 3.76 32.30 -1.16
N ASP A 135 4.07 31.01 -1.24
CA ASP A 135 3.54 30.11 -2.28
C ASP A 135 2.03 29.88 -2.09
N PHE A 136 1.58 29.83 -0.84
CA PHE A 136 0.16 29.77 -0.52
C PHE A 136 -0.60 31.04 -0.94
N GLU A 137 -0.06 32.24 -0.61
CA GLU A 137 -0.65 33.51 -1.01
C GLU A 137 -0.68 33.70 -2.54
N PHE A 138 0.31 33.16 -3.25
CA PHE A 138 0.34 33.14 -4.71
C PHE A 138 -0.82 32.34 -5.32
N LEU A 139 -1.16 31.17 -4.76
CA LEU A 139 -2.23 30.31 -5.28
C LEU A 139 -3.65 30.80 -4.97
N GLN A 140 -3.82 31.73 -4.04
CA GLN A 140 -5.14 32.30 -3.69
C GLN A 140 -5.58 33.43 -4.63
N ARG A 141 -4.68 33.95 -5.48
CA ARG A 141 -4.96 35.04 -6.43
C ARG A 141 -5.53 34.50 -7.75
#